data_AF-A0A522UM07-F1
#
_entry.id   AF-A0A522UM07-F1
#
_cell.length_a   1.000
_cell.length_b   1.000
_cell.length_c   1.000
_cell.angle_alpha   90.00
_cell.angle_beta   90.00
_cell.angle_gamma   90.00
#
_symmetry.space_group_name_H-M   'P 1'
#
loop_
_entity.id
_entity.type
_entity.pdbx_description
1 polymer ?
#
loop_
_entity_poly.entity_id
_entity_poly.type
_entity_poly.pdbx_seq_one_letter_code
_entity_poly.pdbx_strand_id
1 'polypeptide(L)' 'MVSVHSKNIVGSRVREARTQQALSQDDLSGRLAKVGVPIDRAGIAKIENSMRRVFDFEVRAFSRVFKKPLAWFFGE' A
#
# COMPACT_ATOMS: atom_id res chain seq x y z
N MET A 1 -0.11 19.24 -3.09
CA MET A 1 -0.84 19.27 -4.39
C MET A 1 -0.96 17.84 -4.91
N VAL A 2 -2.16 17.27 -4.90
CA VAL A 2 -2.41 15.96 -5.53
C VAL A 2 -2.44 16.21 -7.03
N SER A 3 -1.44 15.71 -7.77
CA SER A 3 -1.40 15.86 -9.22
C SER A 3 -2.63 15.18 -9.83
N VAL A 4 -3.25 15.83 -10.82
CA VAL A 4 -4.51 15.45 -11.51
C VAL A 4 -4.47 14.04 -12.15
N HIS A 5 -3.32 13.35 -12.11
CA HIS A 5 -3.09 12.03 -12.70
C HIS A 5 -2.93 10.90 -11.66
N SER A 6 -3.11 11.20 -10.38
CA SER A 6 -2.97 10.21 -9.31
C SER A 6 -4.21 9.31 -9.19
N LYS A 7 -4.04 7.98 -9.27
CA LYS A 7 -5.16 7.01 -9.13
C LYS A 7 -5.41 6.56 -7.69
N ASN A 8 -4.53 6.87 -6.75
CA ASN A 8 -4.75 6.64 -5.32
C ASN A 8 -3.98 7.67 -4.47
N ILE A 9 -4.44 7.90 -3.24
CA ILE A 9 -3.83 8.87 -2.32
C ILE A 9 -2.96 8.22 -1.23
N VAL A 10 -2.99 6.89 -1.12
CA VAL A 10 -2.32 6.14 -0.03
C VAL A 10 -0.92 5.64 -0.40
N GLY A 11 -0.55 5.68 -1.69
CA GLY A 11 0.63 5.02 -2.24
C GLY A 11 1.96 5.46 -1.61
N SER A 12 2.09 6.75 -1.29
CA SER A 12 3.27 7.30 -0.61
C SER A 12 3.44 6.69 0.79
N ARG A 13 2.37 6.61 1.57
CA ARG A 13 2.34 6.00 2.91
C ARG A 13 2.59 4.49 2.87
N VAL A 14 2.06 3.80 1.85
CA VAL A 14 2.35 2.37 1.63
C VAL A 14 3.85 2.15 1.39
N ARG A 15 4.47 2.96 0.52
CA ARG A 15 5.91 2.91 0.27
C ARG A 15 6.72 3.19 1.54
N GLU A 16 6.35 4.23 2.27
CA GLU A 16 6.99 4.62 3.54
C GLU A 16 6.95 3.48 4.56
N ALA A 17 5.77 2.90 4.80
CA ALA A 17 5.61 1.79 5.74
C ALA A 17 6.41 0.54 5.32
N ARG A 18 6.46 0.26 4.01
CA ARG A 18 7.25 -0.85 3.46
C ARG A 18 8.74 -0.64 3.71
N THR A 19 9.27 0.55 3.40
CA THR A 19 10.72 0.83 3.56
C THR A 19 11.14 0.91 5.03
N GLN A 20 10.27 1.40 5.93
CA GLN A 20 10.51 1.38 7.37
C GLN A 20 10.70 -0.04 7.93
N GLN A 21 10.11 -1.05 7.29
CA GLN A 21 10.26 -2.46 7.66
C GLN A 21 11.30 -3.21 6.80
N ALA A 22 12.10 -2.49 6.00
CA ALA A 22 13.11 -3.06 5.09
C ALA A 22 12.58 -4.15 4.14
N LEU A 23 11.32 -4.04 3.72
CA LEU A 23 10.68 -5.02 2.85
C LEU A 23 10.88 -4.66 1.38
N SER A 24 11.16 -5.65 0.53
CA SER A 24 10.96 -5.50 -0.91
C SER A 24 9.47 -5.42 -1.26
N GLN A 25 9.15 -5.00 -2.48
CA GLN A 25 7.76 -5.04 -2.96
C GLN A 25 7.23 -6.48 -3.04
N ASP A 26 8.11 -7.45 -3.26
CA ASP A 26 7.74 -8.87 -3.31
C ASP A 26 7.48 -9.44 -1.90
N ASP A 27 8.25 -8.99 -0.89
CA ASP A 27 7.97 -9.33 0.51
C ASP A 27 6.59 -8.82 0.95
N LEU A 28 6.23 -7.59 0.54
CA LEU A 28 4.91 -7.04 0.82
C LEU A 28 3.80 -7.84 0.11
N SER A 29 4.00 -8.19 -1.16
CA SER A 29 3.12 -9.08 -1.92
C SER A 29 2.86 -10.39 -1.14
N GLY A 30 3.92 -11.06 -0.68
CA GLY A 30 3.82 -12.28 0.11
C GLY A 30 3.09 -12.10 1.44
N ARG A 31 3.31 -10.98 2.15
CA ARG A 31 2.59 -10.67 3.40
C ARG A 31 1.10 -10.44 3.19
N LEU A 32 0.73 -9.77 2.11
CA LEU A 32 -0.66 -9.48 1.77
C LEU A 32 -1.40 -10.75 1.34
N ALA A 33 -0.75 -11.63 0.58
CA ALA A 33 -1.28 -12.95 0.25
C ALA A 33 -1.58 -13.77 1.52
N LYS A 34 -0.71 -13.75 2.53
CA LYS A 34 -0.91 -14.44 3.82
C LYS A 34 -2.12 -13.94 4.63
N VAL A 35 -2.59 -12.71 4.38
CA VAL A 35 -3.80 -12.16 5.02
C VAL A 35 -5.03 -12.18 4.10
N GLY A 36 -4.96 -12.91 2.98
CA GLY A 36 -6.09 -13.14 2.06
C GLY A 36 -6.31 -12.03 1.04
N VAL A 37 -5.36 -11.11 0.85
CA VAL A 37 -5.46 -10.00 -0.12
C VAL A 37 -4.28 -10.08 -1.08
N PRO A 38 -4.30 -10.97 -2.08
CA PRO A 38 -3.17 -11.14 -2.99
C PRO A 38 -2.98 -9.89 -3.86
N ILE A 39 -1.79 -9.31 -3.82
CA ILE A 39 -1.35 -8.24 -4.70
C ILE A 39 0.06 -8.58 -5.16
N ASP A 40 0.27 -8.72 -6.46
CA ASP A 40 1.58 -9.02 -7.03
C ASP A 40 2.56 -7.84 -6.90
N ARG A 41 3.86 -8.13 -7.05
CA ARG A 41 4.93 -7.10 -6.97
C ARG A 41 4.68 -5.92 -7.91
N ALA A 42 4.23 -6.16 -9.15
CA ALA A 42 3.94 -5.09 -10.10
C ALA A 42 2.73 -4.24 -9.65
N GLY A 43 1.73 -4.87 -9.04
CA GLY A 43 0.61 -4.22 -8.39
C GLY A 43 1.04 -3.30 -7.25
N ILE A 44 1.91 -3.78 -6.36
CA ILE A 44 2.50 -2.95 -5.29
C ILE A 44 3.24 -1.75 -5.90
N ALA A 45 4.07 -1.95 -6.93
CA ALA A 45 4.77 -0.86 -7.60
C ALA A 45 3.81 0.19 -8.18
N LYS A 46 2.69 -0.24 -8.79
CA LYS A 46 1.66 0.67 -9.30
C LYS A 46 0.95 1.41 -8.17
N ILE A 47 0.72 0.79 -7.02
CA ILE A 47 0.13 1.47 -5.85
C ILE A 47 1.07 2.56 -5.34
N GLU A 48 2.34 2.23 -5.12
CA GLU A 48 3.35 3.14 -4.57
C GLU A 48 3.60 4.37 -5.45
N ASN A 49 3.47 4.20 -6.77
CA ASN A 49 3.60 5.28 -7.76
C ASN A 49 2.25 5.92 -8.14
N SER A 50 1.18 5.63 -7.40
CA SER A 50 -0.16 6.17 -7.64
C SER A 50 -0.74 5.89 -9.04
N MET A 51 -0.29 4.81 -9.69
CA MET A 51 -0.69 4.40 -11.05
C MET A 51 -1.88 3.44 -11.09
N ARG A 52 -2.35 2.94 -9.95
CA ARG A 52 -3.60 2.16 -9.82
C ARG A 52 -4.44 2.61 -8.63
N ARG A 53 -5.75 2.34 -8.71
CA ARG A 53 -6.69 2.50 -7.59
C ARG A 53 -6.38 1.49 -6.49
N VAL A 54 -6.72 1.85 -5.26
CA VAL A 54 -6.63 0.98 -4.07
C VAL A 54 -8.03 0.81 -3.53
N PHE A 55 -8.43 -0.42 -3.27
CA PHE A 55 -9.72 -0.73 -2.65
C PHE A 55 -9.66 -0.60 -1.13
N ASP A 56 -10.80 -0.36 -0.49
CA ASP A 56 -10.92 -0.24 0.97
C ASP A 56 -10.36 -1.44 1.74
N PHE A 57 -10.62 -2.67 1.26
CA PHE A 57 -10.11 -3.90 1.85
C PHE A 57 -8.60 -4.03 1.72
N GLU A 58 -7.98 -3.44 0.68
CA GLU A 58 -6.53 -3.39 0.54
C GLU A 58 -5.93 -2.42 1.58
N VAL A 59 -6.56 -1.27 1.81
CA VAL A 59 -6.15 -0.34 2.89
C VAL A 59 -6.25 -1.02 4.25
N ARG A 60 -7.32 -1.78 4.49
CA ARG A 60 -7.47 -2.60 5.70
C ARG A 60 -6.38 -3.67 5.83
N ALA A 61 -5.99 -4.30 4.72
CA ALA A 61 -4.89 -5.26 4.71
C ALA A 61 -3.54 -4.58 5.00
N PHE A 62 -3.27 -3.40 4.44
CA PHE A 62 -2.07 -2.61 4.76
C PHE A 62 -2.01 -2.27 6.25
N SER A 63 -3.12 -1.82 6.84
CA SER A 63 -3.21 -1.55 8.28
C SER A 63 -2.82 -2.77 9.12
N ARG A 64 -3.34 -3.95 8.77
CA ARG A 64 -3.00 -5.21 9.45
C ARG A 64 -1.54 -5.60 9.27
N VAL A 65 -1.01 -5.52 8.05
CA VAL A 65 0.36 -5.93 7.71
C VAL A 65 1.40 -4.99 8.33
N PHE A 66 1.15 -3.69 8.29
CA PHE A 66 2.09 -2.67 8.78
C PHE A 66 1.88 -2.27 10.23
N LYS A 67 0.80 -2.75 10.87
CA LYS A 67 0.40 -2.36 12.23
C LYS A 67 0.28 -0.84 12.38
N LYS A 68 -0.33 -0.19 11.39
CA LYS A 68 -0.61 1.25 11.36
C LYS A 68 -2.12 1.50 11.41
N PRO A 69 -2.60 2.59 12.06
CA PRO A 69 -4.00 3.00 11.96
C PRO A 69 -4.42 3.26 10.50
N LEU A 70 -5.70 3.09 10.16
CA LEU A 70 -6.22 3.37 8.81
C LEU A 70 -5.96 4.83 8.41
N ALA A 71 -6.26 5.77 9.31
CA ALA A 71 -6.07 7.23 9.14
C ALA A 71 -4.64 7.60 8.69
N TRP A 72 -3.63 6.89 9.21
CA TRP A 72 -2.23 7.14 8.88
C TRP A 72 -1.94 7.02 7.37
N PHE A 73 -2.63 6.11 6.66
CA PHE A 73 -2.47 5.95 5.21
C PHE A 73 -3.05 7.11 4.40
N PHE A 74 -3.98 7.87 4.98
CA PHE A 74 -4.58 9.06 4.40
C PHE A 74 -3.85 10.36 4.80
N GLY A 75 -2.84 10.27 5.67
CA GLY A 75 -2.08 11.43 6.14
C GLY A 75 -2.73 12.14 7.34
N GLU A 76 -3.64 11.46 8.03
CA GLU A 76 -4.34 11.92 9.24
C GLU A 76 -3.70 11.35 10.52
#